data_AF-A0A0V0Q7F2-F1
#
_entry.id   AF-A0A0V0Q7F2-F1
#
_cell.length_a   1.000
_cell.length_b   1.000
_cell.length_c   1.000
_cell.angle_alpha   90.00
_cell.angle_beta   90.00
_cell.angle_gamma   90.00
#
_symmetry.space_group_name_H-M   'P 1'
#
loop_
_entity.id
_entity.type
_entity.pdbx_description
1 polymer ?
#
loop_
_entity_poly.entity_id
_entity_poly.type
_entity_poly.pdbx_seq_one_letter_code
_entity_poly.pdbx_strand_id
1 'polypeptide(L)'
;MWQQNLKESQIQEPMKCKKIQHFDQQFIFFKFSEKIDQILQCASCSLDDPQLDKKIIIDQIFKLSASDIKNFPPLNEKKCKEIKNLMQNFTKEKNEKFKQQIKAEIDDFYYQTEEILHQFLAQSKKEVVQEFDNILKFIDISQLYDIDPIKQMIEQYQEKQIDLQELFEKQLEMKKSFEQRYKFENAINQEKNQKEVKVLVENLKLQLDQKMEVFKQKLIINTDGIKKFCQQENQKNYQQIKFFKSQLRNNFQEDIRILNDIMKIEIEDTTAQAIKQVHSEGLDKKKTHHLRMKIDFYQQNKQGLIFYLLGENDKDKNWDNFNFIFINNCFLNCGARNGERQKELQIKNIQLKEELDFQTILNVVFNYQGKLFEVYDDKNENFYVKSVINQDKIKGESIMLGIKFQQFYKSQVDMTILECQQKVN
;
A
#
# COMPACT_ATOMS: atom_id res chain seq x y z
N MET A 1 -19.88 33.34 42.58
CA MET A 1 -19.39 34.60 43.17
C MET A 1 -18.17 35.03 42.35
N TRP A 2 -18.21 36.24 41.78
CA TRP A 2 -17.18 36.92 40.95
C TRP A 2 -16.88 36.27 39.59
N GLN A 3 -17.62 36.58 38.50
CA GLN A 3 -17.55 37.77 37.62
C GLN A 3 -16.20 38.01 36.93
N GLN A 4 -16.17 37.83 35.61
CA GLN A 4 -15.99 38.90 34.61
C GLN A 4 -16.12 38.26 33.21
N ASN A 5 -17.26 38.32 32.52
CA ASN A 5 -17.74 39.46 31.72
C ASN A 5 -16.65 40.10 30.84
N LEU A 6 -16.37 39.47 29.71
CA LEU A 6 -16.13 40.18 28.45
C LEU A 6 -17.26 39.81 27.50
N LYS A 7 -18.35 40.58 27.58
CA LYS A 7 -19.30 40.70 26.46
C LYS A 7 -18.54 41.39 25.34
N GLU A 8 -18.13 40.63 24.33
CA GLU A 8 -17.88 41.21 23.02
C GLU A 8 -19.19 41.85 22.56
N SER A 9 -19.26 43.18 22.60
CA SER A 9 -20.26 43.93 21.85
C SER A 9 -19.92 43.77 20.37
N GLN A 10 -20.32 42.64 19.78
CA GLN A 10 -20.42 42.55 18.33
C GLN A 10 -21.46 43.59 17.92
N ILE A 11 -20.99 44.69 17.34
CA ILE A 11 -21.82 45.64 16.62
C ILE A 11 -22.46 44.85 15.49
N GLN A 12 -23.65 44.29 15.72
CA GLN A 12 -24.45 43.72 14.65
C GLN A 12 -24.87 44.88 13.78
N GLU A 13 -24.19 45.07 12.65
CA GLU A 13 -24.67 45.99 11.63
C GLU A 13 -26.13 45.62 11.31
N PRO A 14 -27.05 46.59 11.29
CA PRO A 14 -28.45 46.30 11.04
C PRO A 14 -28.61 45.68 9.64
N MET A 15 -29.39 44.59 9.52
CA MET A 15 -29.76 43.92 8.25
C MET A 15 -30.75 44.76 7.43
N LYS A 16 -30.39 46.02 7.18
CA LYS A 16 -31.20 47.05 6.53
C LYS A 16 -30.40 47.77 5.45
N CYS A 17 -31.10 48.21 4.41
CA CYS A 17 -30.49 48.92 3.29
C CYS A 17 -29.94 50.28 3.72
N LYS A 18 -28.68 50.57 3.36
CA LYS A 18 -28.00 51.85 3.68
C LYS A 18 -28.37 53.00 2.71
N LYS A 19 -29.19 52.74 1.68
CA LYS A 19 -29.64 53.77 0.73
C LYS A 19 -30.81 54.55 1.33
N ILE A 20 -30.63 55.86 1.52
CA ILE A 20 -31.61 56.76 2.16
C ILE A 20 -33.00 56.66 1.49
N GLN A 21 -33.03 56.60 0.17
CA GLN A 21 -34.26 56.50 -0.64
C GLN A 21 -35.00 55.15 -0.49
N HIS A 22 -34.42 54.16 0.21
CA HIS A 22 -35.04 52.85 0.46
C HIS A 22 -35.59 52.72 1.89
N PHE A 23 -35.63 53.82 2.66
CA PHE A 23 -36.32 53.89 3.96
C PHE A 23 -35.98 52.75 4.92
N ASP A 24 -34.70 52.42 5.05
CA ASP A 24 -34.21 51.37 5.95
C ASP A 24 -34.89 49.99 5.75
N GLN A 25 -35.36 49.69 4.53
CA GLN A 25 -35.92 48.37 4.19
C GLN A 25 -34.97 47.24 4.56
N GLN A 26 -35.52 46.13 5.05
CA GLN A 26 -34.74 44.92 5.35
C GLN A 26 -34.17 44.29 4.08
N PHE A 27 -32.99 43.68 4.20
CA PHE A 27 -32.45 42.85 3.14
C PHE A 27 -33.24 41.55 3.03
N ILE A 28 -33.65 41.20 1.81
CA ILE A 28 -34.48 40.02 1.50
C ILE A 28 -33.72 39.06 0.59
N PHE A 29 -32.82 39.57 -0.24
CA PHE A 29 -32.05 38.79 -1.20
C PHE A 29 -30.55 38.86 -0.93
N PHE A 30 -29.88 37.73 -1.14
CA PHE A 30 -28.44 37.62 -1.29
C PHE A 30 -28.12 37.49 -2.79
N LYS A 31 -27.16 38.26 -3.30
CA LYS A 31 -26.73 38.22 -4.70
C LYS A 31 -25.26 37.84 -4.79
N PHE A 32 -24.95 36.89 -5.67
CA PHE A 32 -23.57 36.65 -6.09
C PHE A 32 -23.11 37.79 -7.01
N SER A 33 -22.36 38.75 -6.44
CA SER A 33 -21.83 39.93 -7.13
C SER A 33 -20.37 40.16 -6.77
N GLU A 34 -19.63 40.79 -7.68
CA GLU A 34 -18.27 41.28 -7.46
C GLU A 34 -18.24 42.61 -6.69
N LYS A 35 -19.40 43.26 -6.53
CA LYS A 35 -19.53 44.55 -5.86
C LYS A 35 -20.15 44.39 -4.47
N ILE A 36 -19.43 44.82 -3.44
CA ILE A 36 -19.80 44.65 -2.02
C ILE A 36 -21.15 45.30 -1.68
N ASP A 37 -21.50 46.41 -2.30
CA ASP A 37 -22.76 47.14 -2.09
C ASP A 37 -23.98 46.44 -2.74
N GLN A 38 -23.75 45.38 -3.51
CA GLN A 38 -24.80 44.66 -4.24
C GLN A 38 -25.10 43.27 -3.68
N ILE A 39 -24.29 42.76 -2.75
CA ILE A 39 -24.42 41.38 -2.25
C ILE A 39 -25.68 41.16 -1.41
N LEU A 40 -26.21 42.22 -0.78
CA LEU A 40 -27.46 42.20 -0.04
C LEU A 40 -28.44 43.21 -0.66
N GLN A 41 -29.65 42.77 -0.96
CA GLN A 41 -30.65 43.60 -1.63
C GLN A 41 -31.98 43.57 -0.86
N CYS A 42 -32.52 44.77 -0.61
CA CYS A 42 -33.91 44.94 -0.22
C CYS A 42 -34.82 44.85 -1.45
N ALA A 43 -36.14 44.94 -1.25
CA ALA A 43 -37.11 44.91 -2.35
C ALA A 43 -36.82 45.98 -3.41
N SER A 44 -36.55 47.23 -2.99
CA SER A 44 -36.24 48.33 -3.91
C SER A 44 -34.94 48.09 -4.69
N CYS A 45 -33.84 47.70 -4.02
CA CYS A 45 -32.59 47.34 -4.70
C CYS A 45 -32.77 46.20 -5.73
N SER A 46 -33.65 45.24 -5.46
CA SER A 46 -33.87 44.12 -6.35
C SER A 46 -34.67 44.50 -7.60
N LEU A 47 -35.59 45.47 -7.51
CA LEU A 47 -36.34 45.96 -8.67
C LEU A 47 -35.43 46.64 -9.69
N ASP A 48 -34.42 47.36 -9.21
CA ASP A 48 -33.44 48.07 -10.05
C ASP A 48 -32.38 47.15 -10.69
N ASP A 49 -32.36 45.86 -10.32
CA ASP A 49 -31.34 44.91 -10.74
C ASP A 49 -31.95 43.79 -11.62
N PRO A 50 -31.64 43.74 -12.93
CA PRO A 50 -32.23 42.78 -13.85
C PRO A 50 -31.70 41.35 -13.70
N GLN A 51 -30.64 41.11 -12.92
CA GLN A 51 -29.99 39.80 -12.80
C GLN A 51 -30.70 38.88 -11.79
N LEU A 52 -31.88 38.39 -12.14
CA LEU A 52 -32.70 37.53 -11.27
C LEU A 52 -32.07 36.16 -10.97
N ASP A 53 -31.31 35.60 -11.91
CA ASP A 53 -30.67 34.29 -11.84
C ASP A 53 -29.47 34.23 -10.89
N LYS A 54 -29.02 35.39 -10.38
CA LYS A 54 -27.93 35.50 -9.39
C LYS A 54 -28.41 35.80 -7.98
N LYS A 55 -29.72 35.93 -7.79
CA LYS A 55 -30.34 36.33 -6.53
C LYS A 55 -30.99 35.13 -5.84
N ILE A 56 -30.74 35.02 -4.55
CA ILE A 56 -31.31 34.01 -3.68
C ILE A 56 -32.07 34.72 -2.57
N ILE A 57 -33.26 34.21 -2.22
CA ILE A 57 -33.99 34.69 -1.05
C ILE A 57 -33.24 34.24 0.20
N ILE A 58 -32.89 35.18 1.09
CA ILE A 58 -32.10 34.90 2.30
C ILE A 58 -32.74 33.80 3.15
N ASP A 59 -34.07 33.80 3.29
CA ASP A 59 -34.81 32.76 3.99
C ASP A 59 -34.59 31.34 3.43
N GLN A 60 -34.40 31.20 2.11
CA GLN A 60 -34.13 29.90 1.50
C GLN A 60 -32.76 29.35 1.90
N ILE A 61 -31.76 30.23 2.09
CA ILE A 61 -30.41 29.84 2.53
C ILE A 61 -30.45 29.20 3.91
N PHE A 62 -31.30 29.71 4.80
CA PHE A 62 -31.41 29.20 6.16
C PHE A 62 -32.34 27.99 6.30
N LYS A 63 -33.31 27.82 5.39
CA LYS A 63 -34.39 26.83 5.55
C LYS A 63 -34.30 25.63 4.60
N LEU A 64 -33.61 25.76 3.47
CA LEU A 64 -33.59 24.74 2.42
C LEU A 64 -32.21 24.12 2.23
N SER A 65 -32.17 22.90 1.70
CA SER A 65 -30.93 22.28 1.26
C SER A 65 -30.41 22.98 -0.01
N ALA A 66 -29.10 22.94 -0.24
CA ALA A 66 -28.49 23.65 -1.36
C ALA A 66 -29.09 23.28 -2.73
N SER A 67 -29.55 22.04 -2.93
CA SER A 67 -30.22 21.63 -4.19
C SER A 67 -31.60 22.28 -4.39
N ASP A 68 -32.28 22.64 -3.30
CA ASP A 68 -33.65 23.11 -3.33
C ASP A 68 -33.75 24.65 -3.40
N ILE A 69 -32.65 25.35 -3.09
CA ILE A 69 -32.56 26.81 -3.17
C ILE A 69 -32.71 27.26 -4.62
N LYS A 70 -33.64 28.18 -4.90
CA LYS A 70 -33.84 28.73 -6.25
C LYS A 70 -32.63 29.60 -6.64
N ASN A 71 -32.22 29.54 -7.91
CA ASN A 71 -31.07 30.28 -8.45
C ASN A 71 -29.71 29.93 -7.79
N PHE A 72 -29.61 28.73 -7.19
CA PHE A 72 -28.34 28.18 -6.70
C PHE A 72 -28.02 26.85 -7.38
N PRO A 73 -26.78 26.61 -7.84
CA PRO A 73 -25.69 27.58 -7.94
C PRO A 73 -26.02 28.71 -8.94
N PRO A 74 -25.38 29.89 -8.83
CA PRO A 74 -25.66 31.08 -9.66
C PRO A 74 -25.11 30.91 -11.09
N LEU A 75 -25.64 29.92 -11.79
CA LEU A 75 -25.32 29.55 -13.16
C LEU A 75 -26.56 29.72 -14.04
N ASN A 76 -26.36 29.69 -15.36
CA ASN A 76 -27.50 29.66 -16.27
C ASN A 76 -28.43 28.46 -16.01
N GLU A 77 -29.70 28.59 -16.37
CA GLU A 77 -30.76 27.65 -15.97
C GLU A 77 -30.45 26.20 -16.33
N LYS A 78 -29.89 25.96 -17.52
CA LYS A 78 -29.51 24.62 -17.98
C LYS A 78 -28.45 23.99 -17.07
N LYS A 79 -27.33 24.69 -16.84
CA LYS A 79 -26.25 24.20 -15.97
C LYS A 79 -26.68 24.08 -14.51
N CYS A 80 -27.53 24.98 -14.03
CA CYS A 80 -28.08 24.94 -12.68
C CYS A 80 -28.90 23.66 -12.45
N LYS A 81 -29.79 23.30 -13.40
CA LYS A 81 -30.56 22.04 -13.33
C LYS A 81 -29.64 20.80 -13.34
N GLU A 82 -28.64 20.79 -14.21
CA GLU A 82 -27.66 19.68 -14.28
C GLU A 82 -26.91 19.50 -12.96
N ILE A 83 -26.37 20.59 -12.38
CA ILE A 83 -25.65 20.50 -11.09
C ILE A 83 -26.57 20.11 -9.94
N LYS A 84 -27.80 20.62 -9.89
CA LYS A 84 -28.76 20.23 -8.85
C LYS A 84 -29.06 18.73 -8.87
N ASN A 85 -29.23 18.15 -10.05
CA ASN A 85 -29.40 16.70 -10.21
C ASN A 85 -28.16 15.95 -9.71
N LEU A 86 -26.94 16.44 -10.00
CA LEU A 86 -25.72 15.86 -9.46
C LEU A 86 -25.65 15.95 -7.94
N MET A 87 -25.97 17.10 -7.34
CA MET A 87 -25.98 17.28 -5.88
C MET A 87 -26.94 16.31 -5.17
N GLN A 88 -28.11 16.04 -5.78
CA GLN A 88 -29.08 15.09 -5.24
C GLN A 88 -28.65 13.63 -5.40
N ASN A 89 -27.88 13.31 -6.44
CA ASN A 89 -27.46 11.93 -6.75
C ASN A 89 -26.13 11.54 -6.13
N PHE A 90 -25.22 12.49 -5.90
CA PHE A 90 -23.88 12.26 -5.35
C PHE A 90 -23.74 12.82 -3.94
N THR A 91 -24.74 12.57 -3.09
CA THR A 91 -24.65 12.91 -1.67
C THR A 91 -23.60 12.07 -0.96
N LYS A 92 -23.08 12.57 0.16
CA LYS A 92 -22.11 11.83 0.98
C LYS A 92 -22.62 10.42 1.34
N GLU A 93 -23.88 10.31 1.71
CA GLU A 93 -24.51 9.02 2.04
C GLU A 93 -24.59 8.08 0.84
N LYS A 94 -25.04 8.56 -0.33
CA LYS A 94 -25.13 7.74 -1.54
C LYS A 94 -23.74 7.28 -2.00
N ASN A 95 -22.73 8.14 -1.92
CA ASN A 95 -21.35 7.79 -2.26
C ASN A 95 -20.76 6.75 -1.30
N GLU A 96 -21.03 6.85 0.01
CA GLU A 96 -20.58 5.83 0.97
C GLU A 96 -21.30 4.49 0.76
N LYS A 97 -22.61 4.50 0.48
CA LYS A 97 -23.35 3.29 0.10
C LYS A 97 -22.77 2.64 -1.15
N PHE A 98 -22.46 3.42 -2.18
CA PHE A 98 -21.83 2.91 -3.39
C PHE A 98 -20.45 2.29 -3.11
N LYS A 99 -19.61 2.93 -2.30
CA LYS A 99 -18.31 2.35 -1.88
C LYS A 99 -18.47 1.02 -1.15
N GLN A 100 -19.45 0.93 -0.25
CA GLN A 100 -19.73 -0.30 0.48
C GLN A 100 -20.23 -1.41 -0.44
N GLN A 101 -21.08 -1.09 -1.42
CA GLN A 101 -21.55 -2.03 -2.43
C GLN A 101 -20.40 -2.62 -3.24
N ILE A 102 -19.50 -1.77 -3.78
CA ILE A 102 -18.35 -2.25 -4.56
C ILE A 102 -17.43 -3.13 -3.72
N LYS A 103 -17.20 -2.80 -2.44
CA LYS A 103 -16.42 -3.66 -1.53
C LYS A 103 -17.08 -5.02 -1.32
N ALA A 104 -18.38 -5.02 -1.05
CA ALA A 104 -19.14 -6.25 -0.87
C ALA A 104 -19.14 -7.11 -2.13
N GLU A 105 -19.23 -6.52 -3.32
CA GLU A 105 -19.14 -7.25 -4.60
C GLU A 105 -17.77 -7.90 -4.80
N ILE A 106 -16.69 -7.19 -4.45
CA ILE A 106 -15.32 -7.75 -4.50
C ILE A 106 -15.22 -8.92 -3.51
N ASP A 107 -15.65 -8.72 -2.27
CA ASP A 107 -15.56 -9.75 -1.22
C ASP A 107 -16.38 -10.99 -1.57
N ASP A 108 -17.61 -10.81 -2.08
CA ASP A 108 -18.48 -11.89 -2.54
C ASP A 108 -17.85 -12.69 -3.69
N PHE A 109 -17.21 -12.00 -4.64
CA PHE A 109 -16.52 -12.68 -5.74
C PHE A 109 -15.36 -13.56 -5.26
N TYR A 110 -14.56 -13.07 -4.30
CA TYR A 110 -13.49 -13.87 -3.70
C TYR A 110 -14.04 -15.05 -2.90
N TYR A 111 -15.10 -14.84 -2.11
CA TYR A 111 -15.75 -15.89 -1.33
C TYR A 111 -16.29 -17.02 -2.23
N GLN A 112 -17.03 -16.68 -3.29
CA GLN A 112 -17.54 -17.67 -4.24
C GLN A 112 -16.41 -18.44 -4.93
N THR A 113 -15.33 -17.75 -5.29
CA THR A 113 -14.16 -18.38 -5.88
C THR A 113 -13.50 -19.37 -4.91
N GLU A 114 -13.38 -19.00 -3.64
CA GLU A 114 -12.84 -19.87 -2.59
C GLU A 114 -13.67 -21.14 -2.42
N GLU A 115 -15.01 -21.02 -2.35
CA GLU A 115 -15.90 -22.19 -2.24
C GLU A 115 -15.73 -23.14 -3.42
N ILE A 116 -15.70 -22.63 -4.65
CA ILE A 116 -15.51 -23.44 -5.87
C ILE A 116 -14.16 -24.16 -5.83
N LEU A 117 -13.08 -23.47 -5.45
CA LEU A 117 -11.76 -24.06 -5.34
C LEU A 117 -11.70 -25.16 -4.27
N HIS A 118 -12.34 -24.92 -3.13
CA HIS A 118 -12.42 -25.90 -2.05
C HIS A 118 -13.14 -27.17 -2.50
N GLN A 119 -14.29 -27.02 -3.17
CA GLN A 119 -15.05 -28.14 -3.72
C GLN A 119 -14.23 -28.94 -4.74
N PHE A 120 -13.55 -28.25 -5.66
CA PHE A 120 -12.71 -28.91 -6.66
C PHE A 120 -11.55 -29.69 -6.02
N LEU A 121 -10.88 -29.10 -5.02
CA LEU A 121 -9.79 -29.76 -4.31
C LEU A 121 -10.28 -30.97 -3.51
N ALA A 122 -11.43 -30.85 -2.85
CA ALA A 122 -12.04 -31.95 -2.10
C ALA A 122 -12.40 -33.12 -3.02
N GLN A 123 -12.97 -32.83 -4.19
CA GLN A 123 -13.30 -33.83 -5.20
C GLN A 123 -12.05 -34.51 -5.75
N SER A 124 -11.03 -33.74 -6.13
CA SER A 124 -9.75 -34.28 -6.61
C SER A 124 -9.07 -35.17 -5.56
N LYS A 125 -9.05 -34.75 -4.28
CA LYS A 125 -8.54 -35.57 -3.18
C LYS A 125 -9.29 -36.89 -3.07
N LYS A 126 -10.62 -36.85 -3.16
CA LYS A 126 -11.47 -38.05 -3.07
C LYS A 126 -11.14 -39.05 -4.18
N GLU A 127 -10.98 -38.59 -5.41
CA GLU A 127 -10.61 -39.43 -6.56
C GLU A 127 -9.25 -40.08 -6.35
N VAL A 128 -8.24 -39.31 -5.93
CA VAL A 128 -6.89 -39.83 -5.67
C VAL A 128 -6.90 -40.87 -4.54
N VAL A 129 -7.57 -40.60 -3.43
CA VAL A 129 -7.69 -41.57 -2.32
C VAL A 129 -8.35 -42.86 -2.78
N GLN A 130 -9.42 -42.76 -3.57
CA GLN A 130 -10.12 -43.93 -4.10
C GLN A 130 -9.21 -44.79 -5.00
N GLU A 131 -8.36 -44.18 -5.81
CA GLU A 131 -7.36 -44.91 -6.60
C GLU A 131 -6.32 -45.60 -5.72
N PHE A 132 -5.86 -44.95 -4.64
CA PHE A 132 -4.96 -45.59 -3.68
C PHE A 132 -5.63 -46.75 -2.95
N ASP A 133 -6.89 -46.64 -2.53
CA ASP A 133 -7.62 -47.75 -1.90
C ASP A 133 -7.71 -48.98 -2.81
N ASN A 134 -7.80 -48.77 -4.13
CA ASN A 134 -7.77 -49.86 -5.10
C ASN A 134 -6.40 -50.57 -5.18
N ILE A 135 -5.31 -49.82 -4.96
CA ILE A 135 -3.91 -50.31 -5.07
C ILE A 135 -3.43 -50.92 -3.74
N LEU A 136 -3.86 -50.41 -2.59
CA LEU A 136 -3.40 -50.80 -1.24
C LEU A 136 -3.99 -52.13 -0.75
N LYS A 137 -4.18 -53.12 -1.63
CA LYS A 137 -4.63 -54.47 -1.28
C LYS A 137 -3.43 -55.34 -0.88
N PHE A 138 -2.90 -55.07 0.31
CA PHE A 138 -1.78 -55.83 0.86
C PHE A 138 -2.25 -57.11 1.57
N ILE A 139 -1.44 -58.17 1.46
CA ILE A 139 -1.68 -59.44 2.15
C ILE A 139 -1.00 -59.37 3.52
N ASP A 140 -1.52 -60.03 4.54
CA ASP A 140 -0.78 -60.13 5.80
C ASP A 140 0.28 -61.23 5.69
N ILE A 141 1.55 -60.86 5.53
CA ILE A 141 2.66 -61.82 5.38
C ILE A 141 2.82 -62.66 6.66
N SER A 142 2.46 -62.13 7.83
CA SER A 142 2.55 -62.87 9.08
C SER A 142 1.63 -64.10 9.09
N GLN A 143 0.49 -64.03 8.40
CA GLN A 143 -0.43 -65.16 8.22
C GLN A 143 0.11 -66.22 7.26
N LEU A 144 1.06 -65.88 6.38
CA LEU A 144 1.66 -66.85 5.45
C LEU A 144 2.68 -67.77 6.14
N TYR A 145 3.32 -67.28 7.21
CA TYR A 145 4.40 -67.92 7.97
C TYR A 145 4.08 -67.97 9.48
N ASP A 146 2.89 -68.44 9.82
CA ASP A 146 2.45 -68.55 11.21
C ASP A 146 3.17 -69.69 11.96
N ILE A 147 3.83 -69.34 13.07
CA ILE A 147 4.60 -70.27 13.90
C ILE A 147 3.80 -70.81 15.09
N ASP A 148 2.62 -70.24 15.39
CA ASP A 148 1.82 -70.63 16.53
C ASP A 148 1.38 -72.11 16.50
N PRO A 149 1.07 -72.70 15.32
CA PRO A 149 0.83 -74.14 15.25
C PRO A 149 2.05 -74.97 15.68
N ILE A 150 3.28 -74.50 15.42
CA ILE A 150 4.50 -75.20 15.88
C ILE A 150 4.62 -75.15 17.40
N LYS A 151 4.33 -74.00 18.02
CA LYS A 151 4.34 -73.87 19.48
C LYS A 151 3.37 -74.85 20.12
N GLN A 152 2.14 -74.92 19.61
CA GLN A 152 1.11 -75.85 20.09
C GLN A 152 1.54 -77.32 19.93
N MET A 153 2.17 -77.67 18.81
CA MET A 153 2.68 -79.04 18.61
C MET A 153 3.80 -79.40 19.60
N ILE A 154 4.68 -78.45 19.92
CA ILE A 154 5.74 -78.66 20.91
C ILE A 154 5.13 -78.85 22.30
N GLU A 155 4.13 -78.06 22.67
CA GLU A 155 3.38 -78.20 23.94
C GLU A 155 2.70 -79.57 24.04
N GLN A 156 1.98 -79.99 22.99
CA GLN A 156 1.34 -81.31 22.91
C GLN A 156 2.35 -82.46 23.07
N TYR A 157 3.54 -82.32 22.48
CA TYR A 157 4.61 -83.32 22.62
C TYR A 157 5.18 -83.35 24.04
N GLN A 158 5.40 -82.19 24.67
CA GLN A 158 5.86 -82.09 26.07
C GLN A 158 4.88 -82.73 27.04
N GLU A 159 3.58 -82.57 26.78
CA GLU A 159 2.49 -83.18 27.54
C GLU A 159 2.24 -84.66 27.21
N LYS A 160 3.02 -85.23 26.28
CA LYS A 160 2.90 -86.62 25.78
C LYS A 160 1.55 -86.93 25.11
N GLN A 161 0.87 -85.92 24.58
CA GLN A 161 -0.38 -86.09 23.81
C GLN A 161 -0.13 -86.60 22.39
N ILE A 162 1.05 -86.28 21.83
CA ILE A 162 1.53 -86.76 20.53
C ILE A 162 2.93 -87.36 20.71
N ASP A 163 3.34 -88.26 19.82
CA ASP A 163 4.70 -88.80 19.81
C ASP A 163 5.64 -88.04 18.85
N LEU A 164 6.92 -88.44 18.82
CA LEU A 164 7.92 -87.79 17.99
C LEU A 164 7.65 -87.98 16.49
N GLN A 165 7.06 -89.11 16.10
CA GLN A 165 6.76 -89.40 14.70
C GLN A 165 5.63 -88.50 14.21
N GLU A 166 4.56 -88.35 15.01
CA GLU A 166 3.46 -87.42 14.73
C GLU A 166 3.94 -85.95 14.68
N LEU A 167 4.81 -85.53 15.61
CA LEU A 167 5.43 -84.21 15.58
C LEU A 167 6.26 -84.00 14.30
N PHE A 168 7.04 -85.01 13.91
CA PHE A 168 7.86 -84.98 12.70
C PHE A 168 7.03 -84.90 11.43
N GLU A 169 5.90 -85.60 11.35
CA GLU A 169 5.00 -85.57 10.20
C GLU A 169 4.30 -84.22 10.05
N LYS A 170 3.74 -83.68 11.16
CA LYS A 170 3.06 -82.39 11.15
C LYS A 170 4.02 -81.22 10.83
N GLN A 171 5.24 -81.23 11.38
CA GLN A 171 6.23 -80.19 11.02
C GLN A 171 6.65 -80.30 9.54
N LEU A 172 6.71 -81.51 8.97
CA LEU A 172 7.08 -81.70 7.57
C LEU A 172 6.01 -81.14 6.63
N GLU A 173 4.74 -81.26 6.99
CA GLU A 173 3.62 -80.64 6.28
C GLU A 173 3.72 -79.10 6.32
N MET A 174 3.97 -78.52 7.50
CA MET A 174 4.18 -77.07 7.65
C MET A 174 5.37 -76.58 6.85
N LYS A 175 6.51 -77.29 6.90
CA LYS A 175 7.71 -76.98 6.11
C LYS A 175 7.39 -76.93 4.62
N LYS A 176 6.72 -77.96 4.09
CA LYS A 176 6.30 -78.00 2.68
C LYS A 176 5.38 -76.82 2.33
N SER A 177 4.49 -76.43 3.24
CA SER A 177 3.63 -75.25 3.06
C SER A 177 4.43 -73.95 3.02
N PHE A 178 5.42 -73.75 3.91
CA PHE A 178 6.26 -72.56 3.91
C PHE A 178 7.19 -72.47 2.68
N GLU A 179 7.62 -73.61 2.16
CA GLU A 179 8.44 -73.68 0.94
C GLU A 179 7.64 -73.48 -0.36
N GLN A 180 6.31 -73.30 -0.27
CA GLN A 180 5.48 -73.04 -1.46
C GLN A 180 5.88 -71.73 -2.14
N ARG A 181 6.29 -71.86 -3.41
CA ARG A 181 6.78 -70.75 -4.24
C ARG A 181 5.86 -69.53 -4.26
N TYR A 182 4.55 -69.72 -4.30
CA TYR A 182 3.60 -68.60 -4.33
C TYR A 182 3.62 -67.76 -3.04
N LYS A 183 3.91 -68.35 -1.87
CA LYS A 183 4.02 -67.59 -0.59
C LYS A 183 5.24 -66.69 -0.60
N PHE A 184 6.36 -67.20 -1.09
CA PHE A 184 7.58 -66.43 -1.29
C PHE A 184 7.36 -65.30 -2.32
N GLU A 185 6.78 -65.61 -3.48
CA GLU A 185 6.49 -64.61 -4.51
C GLU A 185 5.53 -63.53 -3.99
N ASN A 186 4.48 -63.89 -3.24
CA ASN A 186 3.57 -62.95 -2.62
C ASN A 186 4.28 -62.01 -1.63
N ALA A 187 5.13 -62.55 -0.75
CA ALA A 187 5.87 -61.76 0.24
C ALA A 187 6.83 -60.74 -0.43
N ILE A 188 7.59 -61.18 -1.43
CA ILE A 188 8.52 -60.32 -2.18
C ILE A 188 7.78 -59.29 -3.03
N ASN A 189 6.70 -59.68 -3.70
CA ASN A 189 5.89 -58.75 -4.50
C ASN A 189 5.22 -57.70 -3.62
N GLN A 190 4.81 -58.06 -2.40
CA GLN A 190 4.27 -57.09 -1.46
C GLN A 190 5.28 -56.02 -1.03
N GLU A 191 6.53 -56.40 -0.78
CA GLU A 191 7.58 -55.42 -0.48
C GLU A 191 7.81 -54.46 -1.66
N LYS A 192 7.82 -54.99 -2.90
CA LYS A 192 7.94 -54.18 -4.11
C LYS A 192 6.76 -53.22 -4.27
N ASN A 193 5.53 -53.71 -4.12
CA ASN A 193 4.32 -52.91 -4.20
C ASN A 193 4.33 -51.78 -3.15
N GLN A 194 4.76 -52.06 -1.91
CA GLN A 194 4.88 -51.02 -0.88
C GLN A 194 5.91 -49.94 -1.24
N LYS A 195 7.05 -50.33 -1.83
CA LYS A 195 8.06 -49.36 -2.31
C LYS A 195 7.52 -48.52 -3.46
N GLU A 196 6.83 -49.12 -4.42
CA GLU A 196 6.22 -48.42 -5.54
C GLU A 196 5.13 -47.44 -5.08
N VAL A 197 4.26 -47.85 -4.15
CA VAL A 197 3.26 -46.97 -3.53
C VAL A 197 3.91 -45.75 -2.88
N LYS A 198 5.02 -45.93 -2.14
CA LYS A 198 5.76 -44.81 -1.55
C LYS A 198 6.25 -43.83 -2.61
N VAL A 199 6.79 -44.35 -3.73
CA VAL A 199 7.23 -43.53 -4.86
C VAL A 199 6.05 -42.77 -5.49
N LEU A 200 4.90 -43.42 -5.66
CA LEU A 200 3.68 -42.78 -6.18
C LEU A 200 3.20 -41.64 -5.28
N VAL A 201 3.23 -41.82 -3.95
CA VAL A 201 2.87 -40.78 -2.98
C VAL A 201 3.84 -39.59 -3.05
N GLU A 202 5.15 -39.83 -3.13
CA GLU A 202 6.13 -38.75 -3.28
C GLU A 202 5.97 -38.00 -4.61
N ASN A 203 5.70 -38.73 -5.70
CA ASN A 203 5.42 -38.11 -7.00
C ASN A 203 4.12 -37.28 -6.97
N LEU A 204 3.09 -37.74 -6.28
CA LEU A 204 1.85 -36.99 -6.09
C LEU A 204 2.11 -35.68 -5.34
N LYS A 205 2.89 -35.70 -4.26
CA LYS A 205 3.26 -34.48 -3.51
C LYS A 205 3.96 -33.48 -4.41
N LEU A 206 4.97 -33.92 -5.17
CA LEU A 206 5.70 -33.06 -6.09
C LEU A 206 4.78 -32.42 -7.15
N GLN A 207 3.84 -33.21 -7.69
CA GLN A 207 2.86 -32.69 -8.64
C GLN A 207 1.93 -31.64 -8.00
N LEU A 208 1.46 -31.88 -6.77
CA LEU A 208 0.63 -30.92 -6.05
C LEU A 208 1.38 -29.61 -5.78
N ASP A 209 2.64 -29.68 -5.36
CA ASP A 209 3.48 -28.51 -5.12
C ASP A 209 3.68 -27.69 -6.40
N GLN A 210 4.00 -28.34 -7.52
CA GLN A 210 4.14 -27.68 -8.81
C GLN A 210 2.83 -27.00 -9.26
N LYS A 211 1.69 -27.67 -9.10
CA LYS A 211 0.38 -27.11 -9.45
C LYS A 211 0.04 -25.92 -8.56
N MET A 212 0.38 -25.99 -7.28
CA MET A 212 0.17 -24.90 -6.32
C MET A 212 0.97 -23.65 -6.69
N GLU A 213 2.25 -23.80 -7.07
CA GLU A 213 3.06 -22.65 -7.49
C GLU A 213 2.54 -22.00 -8.78
N VAL A 214 2.13 -22.79 -9.76
CA VAL A 214 1.50 -22.26 -10.98
C VAL A 214 0.19 -21.53 -10.64
N PHE A 215 -0.61 -22.07 -9.72
CA PHE A 215 -1.84 -21.44 -9.26
C PHE A 215 -1.56 -20.10 -8.57
N LYS A 216 -0.61 -20.04 -7.63
CA LYS A 216 -0.22 -18.80 -6.95
C LYS A 216 0.20 -17.71 -7.94
N GLN A 217 1.02 -18.06 -8.93
CA GLN A 217 1.46 -17.11 -9.95
C GLN A 217 0.30 -16.57 -10.80
N LYS A 218 -0.66 -17.44 -11.14
CA LYS A 218 -1.83 -17.07 -11.95
C LYS A 218 -2.92 -16.32 -11.17
N LEU A 219 -2.99 -16.50 -9.85
CA LEU A 219 -3.96 -15.83 -9.00
C LEU A 219 -3.63 -14.33 -8.81
N ILE A 220 -2.40 -13.91 -9.10
CA ILE A 220 -2.00 -12.50 -9.00
C ILE A 220 -2.86 -11.66 -9.95
N ILE A 221 -3.79 -10.89 -9.37
CA ILE A 221 -4.67 -10.01 -10.13
C ILE A 221 -3.88 -8.79 -10.58
N ASN A 222 -3.92 -8.52 -11.89
CA ASN A 222 -3.36 -7.28 -12.43
C ASN A 222 -4.20 -6.09 -11.95
N THR A 223 -3.59 -5.28 -11.09
CA THR A 223 -4.21 -4.08 -10.50
C THR A 223 -3.78 -2.79 -11.20
N ASP A 224 -3.06 -2.86 -12.31
CA ASP A 224 -2.49 -1.69 -12.99
C ASP A 224 -3.57 -0.76 -13.53
N GLY A 225 -4.70 -1.30 -14.01
CA GLY A 225 -5.85 -0.49 -14.43
C GLY A 225 -6.41 0.35 -13.28
N ILE A 226 -6.53 -0.26 -12.09
CA ILE A 226 -7.00 0.41 -10.86
C ILE A 226 -5.99 1.47 -10.42
N LYS A 227 -4.70 1.13 -10.41
CA LYS A 227 -3.61 2.04 -10.04
C LYS A 227 -3.55 3.25 -10.99
N LYS A 228 -3.64 3.03 -12.30
CA LYS A 228 -3.66 4.10 -13.32
C LYS A 228 -4.86 5.03 -13.13
N PHE A 229 -6.04 4.48 -12.87
CA PHE A 229 -7.23 5.27 -12.59
C PHE A 229 -7.05 6.15 -11.33
N CYS A 230 -6.57 5.57 -10.23
CA CYS A 230 -6.25 6.32 -9.01
C CYS A 230 -5.17 7.40 -9.23
N GLN A 231 -4.16 7.11 -10.04
CA GLN A 231 -3.10 8.07 -10.38
C GLN A 231 -3.63 9.23 -11.23
N GLN A 232 -4.49 8.97 -12.21
CA GLN A 232 -5.07 10.00 -13.07
C GLN A 232 -6.05 10.93 -12.32
N GLU A 233 -6.83 10.39 -11.37
CA GLU A 233 -7.72 11.20 -10.51
C GLU A 233 -6.91 12.02 -9.48
N ASN A 234 -5.86 11.45 -8.90
CA ASN A 234 -4.97 12.17 -7.99
C ASN A 234 -4.16 13.26 -8.73
N GLN A 235 -3.74 13.04 -9.98
CA GLN A 235 -3.01 14.02 -10.78
C GLN A 235 -3.80 15.30 -11.07
N LYS A 236 -5.14 15.31 -10.98
CA LYS A 236 -5.93 16.53 -11.23
C LYS A 236 -5.74 17.63 -10.17
N ASN A 237 -5.22 17.31 -8.98
CA ASN A 237 -4.98 18.28 -7.90
C ASN A 237 -3.51 18.41 -7.46
N TYR A 238 -2.59 17.61 -8.00
CA TYR A 238 -1.17 17.66 -7.63
C TYR A 238 -0.31 18.18 -8.78
N GLN A 239 0.58 19.10 -8.46
CA GLN A 239 1.53 19.64 -9.43
C GLN A 239 2.60 18.57 -9.69
N GLN A 240 2.68 18.07 -10.93
CA GLN A 240 3.67 17.06 -11.31
C GLN A 240 5.07 17.68 -11.27
N ILE A 241 5.85 17.35 -10.25
CA ILE A 241 7.26 17.74 -10.17
C ILE A 241 8.08 16.82 -11.07
N LYS A 242 8.89 17.41 -11.96
CA LYS A 242 9.88 16.67 -12.75
C LYS A 242 11.20 16.55 -12.01
N PHE A 243 11.87 15.43 -12.21
CA PHE A 243 13.22 15.17 -11.73
C PHE A 243 14.20 15.03 -12.90
N PHE A 244 15.45 15.37 -12.63
CA PHE A 244 16.56 15.34 -13.59
C PHE A 244 17.82 14.77 -12.93
N LYS A 245 18.67 14.15 -13.76
CA LYS A 245 20.00 13.69 -13.32
C LYS A 245 20.92 14.90 -13.17
N SER A 246 21.70 14.94 -12.09
CA SER A 246 22.77 15.93 -11.94
C SER A 246 23.86 15.71 -13.00
N GLN A 247 24.43 16.79 -13.51
CA GLN A 247 25.56 16.80 -14.45
C GLN A 247 26.92 16.87 -13.72
N LEU A 248 26.96 16.63 -12.41
CA LEU A 248 28.21 16.51 -11.66
C LEU A 248 29.09 15.42 -12.31
N ARG A 249 30.37 15.73 -12.55
CA ARG A 249 31.33 14.86 -13.26
C ARG A 249 31.41 13.42 -12.75
N ASN A 250 31.25 13.22 -11.43
CA ASN A 250 31.33 11.89 -10.79
C ASN A 250 29.95 11.29 -10.49
N ASN A 251 28.89 11.82 -11.10
CA ASN A 251 27.55 11.26 -11.01
C ASN A 251 27.41 10.10 -11.99
N PHE A 252 27.09 8.90 -11.49
CA PHE A 252 26.92 7.72 -12.32
C PHE A 252 25.54 7.73 -12.98
N GLN A 253 25.39 8.56 -14.02
CA GLN A 253 24.11 8.81 -14.67
C GLN A 253 23.51 7.59 -15.37
N GLU A 254 24.35 6.65 -15.81
CA GLU A 254 23.92 5.42 -16.50
C GLU A 254 23.04 4.54 -15.60
N ASP A 255 23.29 4.57 -14.30
CA ASP A 255 22.59 3.78 -13.29
C ASP A 255 21.32 4.46 -12.77
N ILE A 256 20.97 5.64 -13.29
CA ILE A 256 19.79 6.38 -12.87
C ILE A 256 18.77 6.33 -14.00
N ARG A 257 17.56 5.88 -13.71
CA ARG A 257 16.43 5.98 -14.63
C ARG A 257 15.34 6.83 -14.01
N ILE A 258 14.92 7.87 -14.72
CA ILE A 258 13.85 8.78 -14.27
C ILE A 258 12.68 8.64 -15.24
N LEU A 259 11.55 8.22 -14.72
CA LEU A 259 10.29 8.05 -15.45
C LEU A 259 9.32 9.11 -14.93
N ASN A 260 9.49 10.35 -15.41
CA ASN A 260 8.72 11.51 -14.94
C ASN A 260 7.20 11.34 -15.09
N ASP A 261 6.75 10.64 -16.14
CA ASP A 261 5.31 10.40 -16.41
C ASP A 261 4.63 9.58 -15.31
N ILE A 262 5.40 8.71 -14.64
CA ILE A 262 4.94 7.89 -13.51
C ILE A 262 5.62 8.29 -12.20
N MET A 263 6.31 9.44 -12.18
CA MET A 263 7.06 9.98 -11.05
C MET A 263 7.94 8.96 -10.31
N LYS A 264 8.70 8.18 -11.09
CA LYS A 264 9.58 7.12 -10.57
C LYS A 264 11.05 7.44 -10.85
N ILE A 265 11.89 7.17 -9.86
CA ILE A 265 13.36 7.22 -9.94
C ILE A 265 13.86 5.83 -9.57
N GLU A 266 14.57 5.19 -10.48
CA GLU A 266 15.16 3.86 -10.30
C GLU A 266 16.68 4.01 -10.30
N ILE A 267 17.32 3.33 -9.36
CA ILE A 267 18.76 3.30 -9.20
C ILE A 267 19.23 1.86 -9.37
N GLU A 268 19.97 1.59 -10.43
CA GLU A 268 20.48 0.26 -10.78
C GLU A 268 21.56 -0.22 -9.79
N ASP A 269 21.80 -1.53 -9.76
CA ASP A 269 22.72 -2.21 -8.83
C ASP A 269 24.14 -2.46 -9.39
N THR A 270 24.43 -1.93 -10.57
CA THR A 270 25.67 -2.13 -11.33
C THR A 270 26.92 -1.67 -10.58
N THR A 271 26.84 -0.52 -9.87
CA THR A 271 27.97 0.12 -9.19
C THR A 271 27.73 0.31 -7.69
N ALA A 272 28.75 -0.02 -6.88
CA ALA A 272 28.80 0.27 -5.45
C ALA A 272 29.74 1.46 -5.16
N GLN A 273 29.48 2.17 -4.07
CA GLN A 273 30.20 3.37 -3.60
C GLN A 273 30.20 4.56 -4.57
N ALA A 274 29.37 4.49 -5.62
CA ALA A 274 29.15 5.55 -6.58
C ALA A 274 28.15 6.58 -6.06
N ILE A 275 28.40 7.86 -6.36
CA ILE A 275 27.45 8.94 -6.08
C ILE A 275 26.40 8.95 -7.20
N LYS A 276 25.13 8.93 -6.80
CA LYS A 276 24.00 9.05 -7.71
C LYS A 276 23.09 10.18 -7.24
N GLN A 277 23.03 11.24 -8.02
CA GLN A 277 22.38 12.50 -7.69
C GLN A 277 21.31 12.84 -8.71
N VAL A 278 20.13 13.15 -8.18
CA VAL A 278 18.97 13.66 -8.92
C VAL A 278 18.44 14.90 -8.24
N HIS A 279 17.84 15.81 -8.99
CA HIS A 279 17.21 17.00 -8.43
C HIS A 279 15.86 17.25 -9.09
N SER A 280 14.95 17.89 -8.35
CA SER A 280 13.69 18.38 -8.91
C SER A 280 13.91 19.53 -9.89
N GLU A 281 12.88 19.90 -10.64
CA GLU A 281 12.79 21.22 -11.24
C GLU A 281 12.82 22.34 -10.19
N GLY A 282 12.92 23.59 -10.65
CA GLY A 282 12.88 24.76 -9.78
C GLY A 282 11.49 24.94 -9.16
N LEU A 283 11.44 25.03 -7.83
CA LEU A 283 10.22 25.18 -7.05
C LEU A 283 10.12 26.60 -6.46
N ASP A 284 8.88 27.06 -6.26
CA ASP A 284 8.60 28.41 -5.77
C ASP A 284 8.99 28.57 -4.29
N LYS A 285 9.90 29.51 -4.00
CA LYS A 285 10.36 29.83 -2.64
C LYS A 285 9.26 30.36 -1.72
N LYS A 286 8.13 30.84 -2.26
CA LYS A 286 7.00 31.37 -1.47
C LYS A 286 6.03 30.30 -0.99
N LYS A 287 6.18 29.06 -1.43
CA LYS A 287 5.27 27.96 -1.09
C LYS A 287 5.89 26.98 -0.09
N THR A 288 5.03 26.34 0.69
CA THR A 288 5.34 25.10 1.40
C THR A 288 5.21 23.94 0.41
N HIS A 289 6.27 23.15 0.28
CA HIS A 289 6.29 21.94 -0.56
C HIS A 289 6.23 20.72 0.34
N HIS A 290 5.33 19.79 0.04
CA HIS A 290 5.21 18.51 0.74
C HIS A 290 5.18 17.39 -0.30
N LEU A 291 6.25 16.62 -0.34
CA LEU A 291 6.40 15.48 -1.23
C LEU A 291 6.31 14.20 -0.43
N ARG A 292 5.41 13.30 -0.84
CA ARG A 292 5.27 11.97 -0.23
C ARG A 292 5.86 10.94 -1.16
N MET A 293 6.85 10.19 -0.68
CA MET A 293 7.68 9.30 -1.50
C MET A 293 7.68 7.88 -0.93
N LYS A 294 7.34 6.90 -1.75
CA LYS A 294 7.57 5.48 -1.44
C LYS A 294 8.97 5.09 -1.89
N ILE A 295 9.72 4.42 -1.03
CA ILE A 295 11.09 3.98 -1.30
C ILE A 295 11.18 2.48 -1.07
N ASP A 296 11.77 1.76 -2.03
CA ASP A 296 12.08 0.34 -1.95
C ASP A 296 13.60 0.12 -2.01
N PHE A 297 14.15 -0.47 -0.96
CA PHE A 297 15.59 -0.78 -0.86
C PHE A 297 15.91 -2.25 -1.18
N TYR A 298 14.93 -3.06 -1.64
CA TYR A 298 15.12 -4.45 -2.06
C TYR A 298 15.93 -5.31 -1.08
N GLN A 299 15.54 -5.27 0.20
CA GLN A 299 16.19 -6.03 1.27
C GLN A 299 17.58 -5.55 1.72
N GLN A 300 18.06 -4.41 1.22
CA GLN A 300 19.35 -3.82 1.60
C GLN A 300 19.18 -2.43 2.23
N ASN A 301 18.85 -2.36 3.52
CA ASN A 301 18.60 -1.09 4.22
C ASN A 301 19.86 -0.27 4.55
N LYS A 302 21.06 -0.82 4.35
CA LYS A 302 22.35 -0.14 4.54
C LYS A 302 22.78 0.64 3.29
N GLN A 303 21.85 1.35 2.66
CA GLN A 303 22.15 2.35 1.63
C GLN A 303 22.17 3.74 2.26
N GLY A 304 22.72 4.72 1.57
CA GLY A 304 22.64 6.13 1.98
C GLY A 304 21.58 6.87 1.17
N LEU A 305 20.56 7.41 1.84
CA LEU A 305 19.59 8.31 1.24
C LEU A 305 19.66 9.68 1.92
N ILE A 306 19.90 10.71 1.12
CA ILE A 306 20.07 12.08 1.61
C ILE A 306 19.26 13.05 0.76
N PHE A 307 18.45 13.88 1.42
CA PHE A 307 17.70 14.97 0.84
C PHE A 307 18.42 16.30 1.07
N TYR A 308 18.59 17.08 0.03
CA TYR A 308 19.25 18.39 0.04
C TYR A 308 18.28 19.48 -0.42
N LEU A 309 18.44 20.69 0.12
CA LEU A 309 17.82 21.89 -0.43
C LEU A 309 18.85 22.72 -1.16
N LEU A 310 18.60 22.92 -2.45
CA LEU A 310 19.56 23.47 -3.40
C LEU A 310 19.02 24.74 -4.04
N GLY A 311 19.96 25.61 -4.44
CA GLY A 311 19.70 26.65 -5.41
C GLY A 311 19.82 26.12 -6.84
N GLU A 312 19.13 26.76 -7.79
CA GLU A 312 19.20 26.38 -9.22
C GLU A 312 20.63 26.35 -9.77
N ASN A 313 21.46 27.30 -9.34
CA ASN A 313 22.86 27.42 -9.76
C ASN A 313 23.79 26.39 -9.12
N ASP A 314 23.27 25.54 -8.23
CA ASP A 314 24.04 24.59 -7.42
C ASP A 314 23.67 23.12 -7.70
N LYS A 315 22.70 22.87 -8.60
CA LYS A 315 22.16 21.54 -8.93
C LYS A 315 23.19 20.53 -9.49
N ASP A 316 24.30 21.01 -10.03
CA ASP A 316 25.35 20.17 -10.63
C ASP A 316 26.67 20.17 -9.83
N LYS A 317 26.63 20.61 -8.57
CA LYS A 317 27.80 20.68 -7.66
C LYS A 317 27.83 19.53 -6.67
N ASN A 318 28.94 19.39 -5.94
CA ASN A 318 28.94 18.58 -4.72
C ASN A 318 28.08 19.27 -3.64
N TRP A 319 27.11 18.55 -3.09
CA TRP A 319 26.11 19.07 -2.17
C TRP A 319 26.47 18.97 -0.69
N ASP A 320 27.63 18.42 -0.33
CA ASP A 320 27.98 18.10 1.08
C ASP A 320 27.94 19.32 2.04
N ASN A 321 28.00 20.55 1.51
CA ASN A 321 27.94 21.80 2.30
C ASN A 321 26.56 22.47 2.35
N PHE A 322 25.54 21.94 1.67
CA PHE A 322 24.18 22.49 1.61
C PHE A 322 23.30 21.98 2.75
N ASN A 323 22.12 22.58 2.96
CA ASN A 323 21.14 22.09 3.92
C ASN A 323 20.73 20.67 3.55
N PHE A 324 20.86 19.71 4.47
CA PHE A 324 20.47 18.33 4.18
C PHE A 324 19.94 17.56 5.39
N ILE A 325 19.11 16.57 5.08
CA ILE A 325 18.63 15.53 5.98
C ILE A 325 19.01 14.18 5.37
N PHE A 326 19.72 13.34 6.13
CA PHE A 326 20.04 11.98 5.76
C PHE A 326 19.17 11.00 6.55
N ILE A 327 18.59 10.04 5.84
CA ILE A 327 17.65 9.06 6.40
C ILE A 327 18.40 7.86 6.95
N ASN A 328 19.35 7.35 6.16
CA ASN A 328 20.23 6.26 6.54
C ASN A 328 21.63 6.51 5.98
N ASN A 329 22.61 5.90 6.63
CA ASN A 329 23.98 5.77 6.13
C ASN A 329 24.46 4.33 6.35
N CYS A 330 25.72 4.03 6.07
CA CYS A 330 26.29 2.69 6.28
C CYS A 330 26.23 2.19 7.74
N PHE A 331 26.01 3.08 8.71
CA PHE A 331 25.82 2.78 10.12
C PHE A 331 24.36 2.83 10.58
N LEU A 332 23.41 2.98 9.65
CA LEU A 332 21.96 3.10 9.91
C LEU A 332 21.61 4.30 10.81
N ASN A 333 22.38 5.38 10.72
CA ASN A 333 22.07 6.64 11.41
C ASN A 333 21.25 7.56 10.51
N CYS A 334 20.41 8.39 11.14
CA CYS A 334 19.68 9.49 10.52
C CYS A 334 20.10 10.84 11.14
N GLY A 335 19.79 11.95 10.47
CA GLY A 335 20.00 13.28 11.03
C GLY A 335 20.00 14.40 10.01
N ALA A 336 20.34 15.60 10.46
CA ALA A 336 20.41 16.80 9.62
C ALA A 336 21.73 17.55 9.85
N ARG A 337 22.20 18.25 8.82
CA ARG A 337 23.37 19.13 8.93
C ARG A 337 23.16 20.42 8.13
N ASN A 338 24.07 21.37 8.36
CA ASN A 338 24.22 22.60 7.58
C ASN A 338 23.07 23.63 7.67
N GLY A 339 22.06 23.40 8.52
CA GLY A 339 21.04 24.39 8.89
C GLY A 339 21.53 25.46 9.88
N GLU A 340 20.68 26.45 10.21
CA GLU A 340 21.04 27.60 11.06
C GLU A 340 21.27 27.23 12.53
N ARG A 341 20.66 26.14 13.02
CA ARG A 341 20.78 25.69 14.41
C ARG A 341 20.86 24.17 14.50
N GLN A 342 21.97 23.64 15.01
CA GLN A 342 22.10 22.23 15.38
C GLN A 342 21.24 21.82 16.61
N LYS A 343 20.61 22.78 17.31
CA LYS A 343 19.98 22.57 18.63
C LYS A 343 18.51 22.11 18.62
N GLU A 344 17.84 22.06 17.46
CA GLU A 344 16.43 21.60 17.34
C GLU A 344 16.32 20.31 16.51
N LEU A 345 17.32 19.45 16.58
CA LEU A 345 17.20 18.06 16.14
C LEU A 345 16.27 17.33 17.12
N GLN A 346 14.96 17.39 16.89
CA GLN A 346 14.04 16.43 17.47
C GLN A 346 14.22 15.11 16.72
N ILE A 347 15.11 14.26 17.20
CA ILE A 347 15.19 12.86 16.79
C ILE A 347 14.47 12.06 17.87
N LYS A 348 13.31 11.47 17.54
CA LYS A 348 12.76 10.39 18.37
C LYS A 348 13.55 9.12 18.06
N ASN A 349 14.04 8.47 19.12
CA ASN A 349 14.90 7.28 19.22
C ASN A 349 15.69 6.75 18.00
N ILE A 350 16.99 6.62 18.26
CA ILE A 350 18.08 6.21 17.39
C ILE A 350 18.19 4.68 17.41
N GLN A 351 17.48 4.00 16.52
CA GLN A 351 17.91 2.72 15.97
C GLN A 351 16.98 2.32 14.81
N LEU A 352 17.29 2.79 13.60
CA LEU A 352 16.70 2.28 12.35
C LEU A 352 17.09 0.81 12.07
N LYS A 353 17.63 0.10 13.06
CA LYS A 353 18.29 -1.21 12.88
C LYS A 353 17.32 -2.29 12.40
N GLU A 354 16.02 -2.15 12.67
CA GLU A 354 15.05 -3.22 12.42
C GLU A 354 13.71 -2.75 11.82
N GLU A 355 13.45 -1.44 11.71
CA GLU A 355 12.08 -0.91 11.45
C GLU A 355 11.88 -0.15 10.13
N LEU A 356 12.93 0.16 9.36
CA LEU A 356 12.71 0.57 7.96
C LEU A 356 12.35 -0.69 7.20
N ASP A 357 11.04 -0.98 7.14
CA ASP A 357 10.50 -1.93 6.19
C ASP A 357 11.12 -1.65 4.82
N PHE A 358 11.43 -2.71 4.07
CA PHE A 358 12.02 -2.60 2.74
C PHE A 358 11.23 -1.68 1.82
N GLN A 359 9.96 -1.43 2.16
CA GLN A 359 9.09 -0.43 1.57
C GLN A 359 8.65 0.62 2.60
N THR A 360 9.25 1.80 2.57
CA THR A 360 8.93 2.91 3.49
C THR A 360 8.27 4.07 2.74
N ILE A 361 7.37 4.82 3.41
CA ILE A 361 6.80 6.06 2.86
C ILE A 361 7.34 7.25 3.65
N LEU A 362 8.13 8.09 2.99
CA LEU A 362 8.70 9.31 3.58
C LEU A 362 7.95 10.55 3.10
N ASN A 363 7.61 11.42 4.04
CA ASN A 363 7.13 12.76 3.80
C ASN A 363 8.31 13.72 3.89
N VAL A 364 8.62 14.43 2.79
CA VAL A 364 9.64 15.47 2.74
C VAL A 364 8.93 16.82 2.64
N VAL A 365 9.05 17.64 3.68
CA VAL A 365 8.38 18.95 3.77
C VAL A 365 9.40 20.05 3.91
N PHE A 366 9.26 21.10 3.10
CA PHE A 366 10.08 22.29 3.26
C PHE A 366 9.33 23.57 2.92
N ASN A 367 9.66 24.63 3.65
CA ASN A 367 9.23 25.98 3.36
C ASN A 367 10.43 26.92 3.49
N TYR A 368 10.82 27.54 2.38
CA TYR A 368 11.97 28.44 2.35
C TYR A 368 11.77 29.66 3.25
N GLN A 369 10.62 30.36 3.17
CA GLN A 369 10.34 31.58 3.97
C GLN A 369 10.25 31.30 5.47
N GLY A 370 9.56 30.23 5.85
CA GLY A 370 9.41 29.73 7.22
C GLY A 370 10.62 28.96 7.74
N LYS A 371 11.70 28.87 6.96
CA LYS A 371 12.95 28.16 7.28
C LYS A 371 12.76 26.71 7.75
N LEU A 372 11.74 26.02 7.23
CA LEU A 372 11.39 24.66 7.64
C LEU A 372 11.96 23.64 6.66
N PHE A 373 12.65 22.61 7.16
CA PHE A 373 12.95 21.40 6.41
C PHE A 373 12.80 20.17 7.31
N GLU A 374 11.91 19.25 6.98
CA GLU A 374 11.65 18.05 7.77
C GLU A 374 11.42 16.82 6.90
N VAL A 375 11.75 15.66 7.45
CA VAL A 375 11.44 14.35 6.88
C VAL A 375 10.87 13.44 7.95
N TYR A 376 9.76 12.77 7.68
CA TYR A 376 9.08 11.89 8.62
C TYR A 376 8.31 10.78 7.93
N ASP A 377 7.90 9.75 8.69
CA ASP A 377 7.02 8.68 8.23
C ASP A 377 5.72 8.70 9.05
N ASP A 378 4.57 8.75 8.39
CA ASP A 378 3.25 8.76 9.05
C ASP A 378 2.98 7.48 9.85
N LYS A 379 3.57 6.35 9.44
CA LYS A 379 3.37 5.04 10.08
C LYS A 379 4.36 4.80 11.21
N ASN A 380 5.54 5.41 11.16
CA ASN A 380 6.55 5.29 12.20
C ASN A 380 6.63 6.61 12.98
N GLU A 381 5.84 6.72 14.05
CA GLU A 381 5.82 7.90 14.93
C GLU A 381 7.17 8.22 15.57
N ASN A 382 8.11 7.28 15.56
CA ASN A 382 9.47 7.46 16.04
C ASN A 382 10.41 8.03 14.97
N PHE A 383 10.05 8.00 13.69
CA PHE A 383 10.88 8.56 12.62
C PHE A 383 10.48 9.99 12.26
N TYR A 384 11.21 10.96 12.83
CA TYR A 384 11.06 12.39 12.54
C TYR A 384 12.42 13.07 12.58
N VAL A 385 12.76 13.82 11.53
CA VAL A 385 13.98 14.63 11.47
C VAL A 385 13.62 16.03 10.98
N LYS A 386 13.98 17.06 11.74
CA LYS A 386 13.77 18.47 11.40
C LYS A 386 15.09 19.24 11.39
N SER A 387 15.18 20.21 10.48
CA SER A 387 16.27 21.16 10.32
C SER A 387 15.73 22.55 10.05
N VAL A 388 16.42 23.57 10.55
CA VAL A 388 16.14 24.97 10.23
C VAL A 388 16.99 25.37 9.02
N ILE A 389 16.34 25.76 7.92
CA ILE A 389 17.03 26.10 6.67
C ILE A 389 17.95 27.29 6.88
N ASN A 390 19.24 27.11 6.57
CA ASN A 390 20.17 28.19 6.32
C ASN A 390 19.98 28.71 4.89
N GLN A 391 19.30 29.85 4.78
CA GLN A 391 18.91 30.43 3.49
C GLN A 391 20.12 30.95 2.69
N ASP A 392 21.23 31.33 3.35
CA ASP A 392 22.45 31.83 2.70
C ASP A 392 23.11 30.77 1.80
N LYS A 393 22.79 29.49 2.06
CA LYS A 393 23.26 28.35 1.28
C LYS A 393 22.41 28.05 0.04
N ILE A 394 21.29 28.74 -0.18
CA ILE A 394 20.36 28.47 -1.28
C ILE A 394 20.30 29.70 -2.21
N LYS A 395 21.06 29.64 -3.31
CA LYS A 395 21.19 30.74 -4.29
C LYS A 395 20.15 30.64 -5.42
N GLY A 396 19.90 31.75 -6.11
CA GLY A 396 18.99 31.80 -7.26
C GLY A 396 17.52 32.08 -6.89
N GLU A 397 16.66 32.13 -7.90
CA GLU A 397 15.25 32.52 -7.76
C GLU A 397 14.36 31.38 -7.26
N SER A 398 14.71 30.14 -7.62
CA SER A 398 13.99 28.92 -7.25
C SER A 398 14.72 28.11 -6.18
N ILE A 399 14.00 27.23 -5.49
CA ILE A 399 14.56 26.20 -4.60
C ILE A 399 14.36 24.83 -5.25
N MET A 400 15.32 23.92 -5.13
CA MET A 400 15.23 22.57 -5.66
C MET A 400 15.41 21.55 -4.55
N LEU A 401 14.71 20.41 -4.66
CA LEU A 401 14.97 19.24 -3.85
C LEU A 401 16.04 18.38 -4.54
N GLY A 402 17.22 18.29 -3.94
CA GLY A 402 18.25 17.34 -4.33
C GLY A 402 18.09 16.01 -3.59
N ILE A 403 18.33 14.90 -4.26
CA ILE A 403 18.31 13.56 -3.68
C ILE A 403 19.62 12.87 -4.07
N LYS A 404 20.38 12.43 -3.06
CA LYS A 404 21.62 11.68 -3.23
C LYS A 404 21.40 10.25 -2.73
N PHE A 405 21.64 9.31 -3.62
CA PHE A 405 21.74 7.89 -3.32
C PHE A 405 23.22 7.53 -3.24
N GLN A 406 23.61 6.96 -2.10
CA GLN A 406 24.94 6.43 -1.87
C GLN A 406 24.82 4.92 -1.64
N GLN A 407 25.04 4.14 -2.69
CA GLN A 407 24.94 2.69 -2.57
C GLN A 407 26.21 2.13 -1.93
N PHE A 408 26.13 1.54 -0.74
CA PHE A 408 27.24 0.80 -0.13
C PHE A 408 27.28 -0.65 -0.62
N TYR A 409 26.15 -1.17 -1.09
CA TYR A 409 25.99 -2.52 -1.64
C TYR A 409 25.37 -2.45 -3.04
N LYS A 410 25.69 -3.43 -3.90
CA LYS A 410 25.05 -3.61 -5.21
C LYS A 410 23.62 -4.09 -5.02
N SER A 411 22.70 -3.15 -4.89
CA SER A 411 21.27 -3.43 -4.75
C SER A 411 20.47 -2.28 -5.31
N GLN A 412 19.43 -2.61 -6.05
CA GLN A 412 18.53 -1.64 -6.64
C GLN A 412 17.88 -0.76 -5.57
N VAL A 413 17.59 0.50 -5.92
CA VAL A 413 16.75 1.39 -5.11
C VAL A 413 15.69 2.01 -6.00
N ASP A 414 14.42 1.82 -5.64
CA ASP A 414 13.30 2.42 -6.34
C ASP A 414 12.66 3.50 -5.47
N MET A 415 12.41 4.67 -6.03
CA MET A 415 11.68 5.76 -5.40
C MET A 415 10.50 6.17 -6.28
N THR A 416 9.29 6.15 -5.72
CA THR A 416 8.07 6.62 -6.38
C THR A 416 7.50 7.80 -5.61
N ILE A 417 7.34 8.95 -6.27
CA ILE A 417 6.67 10.10 -5.67
C ILE A 417 5.17 9.83 -5.76
N LEU A 418 4.53 9.63 -4.60
CA LEU A 418 3.11 9.35 -4.48
C LEU A 418 2.28 10.62 -4.62
N GLU A 419 2.80 11.73 -4.11
CA GLU A 419 2.07 12.99 -4.00
C GLU A 419 3.03 14.18 -3.90
N CYS A 420 2.61 15.33 -4.46
CA CYS A 420 3.27 16.61 -4.26
C CYS A 420 2.22 17.72 -4.03
N GLN A 421 2.20 18.28 -2.83
CA GLN A 421 1.40 19.46 -2.49
C GLN A 421 2.26 20.72 -2.48
N GLN A 422 1.75 21.81 -3.07
CA GLN A 422 2.32 23.15 -2.92
C GLN A 422 1.28 24.10 -2.34
N LYS A 423 1.52 24.67 -1.17
CA LYS A 423 0.60 25.61 -0.51
C LYS A 423 1.24 27.00 -0.41
N VAL A 424 0.51 28.04 -0.82
CA VAL A 424 0.88 29.42 -0.51
C VAL A 424 0.51 29.64 0.96
N ASN A 425 1.49 30.04 1.77
CA ASN A 425 1.25 30.36 3.17
C ASN A 425 0.64 31.76 3.32
#